data_AF-A0A0W0S860-F1
#
_entry.id   AF-A0A0W0S860-F1
#
_cell.length_a   1.000
_cell.length_b   1.000
_cell.length_c   1.000
_cell.angle_alpha   90.00
_cell.angle_beta   90.00
_cell.angle_gamma   90.00
#
_symmetry.space_group_name_H-M   'P 1'
#
loop_
_entity.id
_entity.type
_entity.pdbx_description
1 polymer ?
#
loop_
_entity_poly.entity_id
_entity_poly.type
_entity_poly.pdbx_seq_one_letter_code
_entity_poly.pdbx_strand_id
1 'polypeptide(L)'
;MFAWIRCFLFLIIFPISTGVLAAEIKSEAQQQVQLIDPNVGSWTFSGMVKNESGDKYGYFFEMQRQGTEFHTQAALIDEETNKLVFFYENKEKIEQSTPLDWHVGYSFIRYNPINDSWIFGVKAADKKGFNFKVDMLKQANNNETLVLRPGVKFQVLQTSQLNGHIRIDDKEQFVTGNKAWFGKLVLNDDQKDTHEISTTFCRLNDDNGFYSANLKEKDATSAAVAGWLDPLGNKVKMSQFISLKPLDNDQCMLKIGLPKLSLKLINTLKGNDPSSHTVAGFSKDSRAGFCFMTQQSFLKNSELTNKNVKLTA
;
A
#
# COMPACT_ATOMS: atom_id res chain seq x y z
N MET A 1 -98.76 -18.79 10.48
CA MET A 1 -98.97 -17.61 9.63
C MET A 1 -97.92 -16.58 10.00
N PHE A 2 -97.13 -16.13 9.01
CA PHE A 2 -96.34 -14.87 8.87
C PHE A 2 -95.91 -14.13 10.16
N ALA A 3 -94.68 -13.71 10.42
CA ALA A 3 -93.51 -13.31 9.63
C ALA A 3 -92.26 -13.50 10.56
N TRP A 4 -90.99 -13.22 10.27
CA TRP A 4 -90.43 -11.99 9.71
C TRP A 4 -88.88 -12.10 9.65
N ILE A 5 -88.30 -11.44 8.64
CA ILE A 5 -86.92 -10.92 8.54
C ILE A 5 -85.77 -11.95 8.46
N ARG A 6 -85.40 -12.27 7.20
CA ARG A 6 -84.02 -12.58 6.83
C ARG A 6 -83.30 -11.26 6.52
N CYS A 7 -82.36 -10.86 7.38
CA CYS A 7 -81.38 -9.81 7.07
C CYS A 7 -80.45 -10.31 5.95
N PHE A 8 -80.65 -9.83 4.73
CA PHE A 8 -79.65 -9.91 3.67
C PHE A 8 -78.56 -8.86 3.96
N LEU A 9 -77.41 -9.32 4.42
CA LEU A 9 -76.17 -8.55 4.47
C LEU A 9 -75.73 -8.24 3.03
N PHE A 10 -75.95 -7.00 2.59
CA PHE A 10 -75.26 -6.41 1.46
C PHE A 10 -73.79 -6.18 1.86
N LEU A 11 -72.93 -7.14 1.53
CA LEU A 11 -71.47 -6.97 1.59
C LEU A 11 -71.03 -6.22 0.33
N ILE A 12 -70.89 -4.90 0.46
CA ILE A 12 -70.22 -4.07 -0.53
C ILE A 12 -68.72 -4.42 -0.47
N ILE A 13 -68.26 -5.20 -1.45
CA ILE A 13 -66.83 -5.44 -1.68
C ILE A 13 -66.28 -4.19 -2.35
N PHE A 14 -65.66 -3.31 -1.56
CA PHE A 14 -64.76 -2.28 -2.10
C PHE A 14 -63.43 -2.95 -2.49
N PRO A 15 -62.99 -2.90 -3.76
CA PRO A 15 -61.62 -3.23 -4.07
C PRO A 15 -60.73 -2.09 -3.52
N ILE A 16 -60.02 -2.37 -2.43
CA ILE A 16 -58.88 -1.55 -2.01
C ILE A 16 -57.81 -1.77 -3.08
N SER A 17 -57.76 -0.85 -4.05
CA SER A 17 -56.63 -0.72 -4.95
C SER A 17 -55.44 -0.30 -4.07
N THR A 18 -54.58 -1.26 -3.74
CA THR A 18 -53.25 -0.98 -3.19
C THR A 18 -52.44 -0.35 -4.31
N GLY A 19 -52.59 0.95 -4.52
CA GLY A 19 -51.60 1.74 -5.24
C GLY A 19 -50.29 1.63 -4.47
N VAL A 20 -49.36 0.85 -5.01
CA VAL A 20 -47.96 0.89 -4.58
C VAL A 20 -47.45 2.27 -4.99
N LEU A 21 -47.58 3.23 -4.09
CA LEU A 21 -46.78 4.44 -4.14
C LEU A 21 -45.34 3.99 -3.91
N ALA A 22 -44.57 3.94 -4.99
CA ALA A 22 -43.12 3.99 -4.90
C ALA A 22 -42.79 5.33 -4.23
N ALA A 23 -42.66 5.30 -2.90
CA ALA A 23 -41.97 6.36 -2.19
C ALA A 23 -40.56 6.36 -2.77
N GLU A 24 -40.29 7.39 -3.57
CA GLU A 24 -38.95 7.74 -4.01
C GLU A 24 -38.15 7.95 -2.72
N ILE A 25 -37.46 6.89 -2.29
CA ILE A 25 -36.43 6.98 -1.28
C ILE A 25 -35.44 7.95 -1.89
N LYS A 26 -35.51 9.21 -1.46
CA LYS A 26 -34.45 10.18 -1.66
C LYS A 26 -33.18 9.43 -1.30
N SER A 27 -32.42 9.10 -2.34
CA SER A 27 -31.08 8.57 -2.20
C SER A 27 -30.42 9.46 -1.17
N GLU A 28 -30.19 8.89 0.03
CA GLU A 28 -29.27 9.47 0.97
C GLU A 28 -28.04 9.80 0.15
N ALA A 29 -27.66 11.07 0.24
CA ALA A 29 -26.60 11.66 -0.53
C ALA A 29 -25.47 10.64 -0.63
N GLN A 30 -25.02 10.36 -1.86
CA GLN A 30 -23.70 9.80 -2.09
C GLN A 30 -22.79 10.61 -1.15
N GLN A 31 -22.34 9.98 -0.06
CA GLN A 31 -21.26 10.50 0.73
C GLN A 31 -20.11 10.54 -0.26
N GLN A 32 -19.93 11.72 -0.85
CA GLN A 32 -18.78 12.06 -1.64
C GLN A 32 -17.64 11.85 -0.66
N VAL A 33 -17.01 10.68 -0.71
CA VAL A 33 -15.82 10.36 0.05
C VAL A 33 -14.82 11.42 -0.41
N GLN A 34 -14.73 12.52 0.36
CA GLN A 34 -13.69 13.50 0.15
C GLN A 34 -12.40 12.72 0.34
N LEU A 35 -11.74 12.39 -0.77
CA LEU A 35 -10.39 11.90 -0.75
C LEU A 35 -9.57 13.03 -0.13
N ILE A 36 -9.33 12.92 1.18
CA ILE A 36 -8.36 13.76 1.84
C ILE A 36 -7.02 13.37 1.22
N ASP A 37 -6.50 14.25 0.37
CA ASP A 37 -5.19 14.14 -0.25
C ASP A 37 -4.15 14.67 0.75
N PRO A 38 -3.41 13.79 1.45
CA PRO A 38 -2.50 14.27 2.47
C PRO A 38 -1.28 14.91 1.80
N ASN A 39 -0.90 16.09 2.30
CA ASN A 39 0.26 16.82 1.83
C ASN A 39 1.58 16.14 2.21
N VAL A 40 1.58 15.32 3.26
CA VAL A 40 2.77 14.61 3.75
C VAL A 40 2.46 13.13 3.97
N GLY A 41 3.21 12.26 3.30
CA GLY A 41 3.00 10.82 3.42
C GLY A 41 3.79 9.99 2.42
N SER A 42 3.58 8.68 2.47
CA SER A 42 4.13 7.73 1.51
C SER A 42 3.13 6.63 1.16
N TRP A 43 3.20 6.16 -0.09
CA TRP A 43 2.41 5.08 -0.64
C TRP A 43 3.36 4.03 -1.18
N THR A 44 3.28 2.83 -0.62
CA THR A 44 4.21 1.74 -0.89
C THR A 44 3.43 0.51 -1.34
N PHE A 45 3.86 -0.06 -2.46
CA PHE A 45 3.41 -1.36 -2.95
C PHE A 45 4.61 -2.31 -2.96
N SER A 46 4.43 -3.52 -2.47
CA SER A 46 5.49 -4.53 -2.45
C SER A 46 4.91 -5.93 -2.59
N GLY A 47 5.63 -6.80 -3.28
CA GLY A 47 5.20 -8.19 -3.41
C GLY A 47 6.01 -8.97 -4.42
N MET A 48 5.40 -10.06 -4.89
CA MET A 48 5.96 -10.93 -5.91
C MET A 48 4.98 -11.06 -7.06
N VAL A 49 5.51 -11.10 -8.28
CA VAL A 49 4.75 -11.36 -9.50
C VAL A 49 5.37 -12.52 -10.27
N LYS A 50 4.55 -13.23 -11.04
CA LYS A 50 4.94 -14.37 -11.84
C LYS A 50 4.53 -14.14 -13.29
N ASN A 51 5.43 -14.38 -14.24
CA ASN A 51 5.13 -14.31 -15.66
C ASN A 51 4.50 -15.61 -16.19
N GLU A 52 4.12 -15.62 -17.46
CA GLU A 52 3.51 -16.77 -18.14
C GLU A 52 4.45 -17.98 -18.25
N SER A 53 5.77 -17.76 -18.26
CA SER A 53 6.79 -18.81 -18.37
C SER A 53 7.09 -19.50 -17.04
N GLY A 54 6.73 -18.89 -15.92
CA GLY A 54 7.02 -19.42 -14.60
C GLY A 54 7.91 -18.55 -13.74
N ASP A 55 8.64 -17.62 -14.38
CA ASP A 55 9.64 -16.77 -13.74
C ASP A 55 8.98 -15.82 -12.76
N LYS A 56 9.65 -15.60 -11.63
CA LYS A 56 9.13 -14.81 -10.53
C LYS A 56 10.03 -13.64 -10.23
N TYR A 57 9.40 -12.52 -9.92
CA TYR A 57 10.07 -11.27 -9.63
C TYR A 57 9.54 -10.68 -8.34
N GLY A 58 10.44 -10.25 -7.48
CA GLY A 58 10.16 -9.39 -6.34
C GLY A 58 10.11 -7.95 -6.82
N TYR A 59 9.15 -7.17 -6.35
CA TYR A 59 9.04 -5.77 -6.72
C TYR A 59 8.70 -4.91 -5.51
N PHE A 60 9.10 -3.65 -5.60
CA PHE A 60 8.50 -2.59 -4.81
C PHE A 60 8.30 -1.34 -5.67
N PHE A 61 7.32 -0.54 -5.26
CA PHE A 61 7.07 0.80 -5.77
C PHE A 61 6.76 1.69 -4.57
N GLU A 62 7.43 2.82 -4.48
CA GLU A 62 7.23 3.81 -3.44
C GLU A 62 7.07 5.20 -4.06
N MET A 63 6.08 5.93 -3.54
CA MET A 63 5.87 7.33 -3.80
C MET A 63 5.77 8.05 -2.46
N GLN A 64 6.71 8.94 -2.17
CA GLN A 64 6.72 9.81 -1.01
C GLN A 64 6.36 11.23 -1.44
N ARG A 65 5.54 11.90 -0.65
CA ARG A 65 5.16 13.31 -0.83
C ARG A 65 5.47 14.09 0.44
N GLN A 66 6.05 15.27 0.25
CA GLN A 66 6.26 16.27 1.28
C GLN A 66 5.94 17.66 0.72
N GLY A 67 4.69 18.09 0.91
CA GLY A 67 4.15 19.30 0.30
C GLY A 67 4.11 19.16 -1.23
N THR A 68 4.98 19.92 -1.90
CA THR A 68 5.17 19.87 -3.36
C THR A 68 6.41 19.07 -3.76
N GLU A 69 7.23 18.61 -2.81
CA GLU A 69 8.37 17.73 -3.08
C GLU A 69 7.87 16.27 -3.16
N PHE A 70 8.13 15.61 -4.29
CA PHE A 70 7.82 14.21 -4.50
C PHE A 70 9.11 13.43 -4.71
N HIS A 71 9.16 12.22 -4.17
CA HIS A 71 10.26 11.27 -4.34
C HIS A 71 9.69 9.89 -4.63
N THR A 72 10.19 9.24 -5.67
CA THR A 72 9.78 7.89 -6.05
C THR A 72 10.97 6.96 -6.13
N GLN A 73 10.75 5.71 -5.72
CA GLN A 73 11.68 4.62 -5.90
C GLN A 73 10.92 3.36 -6.33
N ALA A 74 11.49 2.60 -7.26
CA ALA A 74 10.90 1.36 -7.73
C ALA A 74 11.99 0.37 -8.15
N ALA A 75 11.75 -0.91 -7.93
CA ALA A 75 12.65 -1.96 -8.40
C ALA A 75 11.93 -3.23 -8.80
N LEU A 76 12.58 -4.00 -9.67
CA LEU A 76 12.26 -5.37 -10.02
C LEU A 76 13.50 -6.24 -9.80
N ILE A 77 13.36 -7.34 -9.07
CA ILE A 77 14.44 -8.25 -8.68
C ILE A 77 14.03 -9.66 -9.07
N ASP A 78 14.92 -10.38 -9.75
CA ASP A 78 14.70 -11.76 -10.17
C ASP A 78 14.82 -12.73 -8.97
N GLU A 79 13.85 -13.63 -8.77
CA GLU A 79 13.86 -14.57 -7.61
C GLU A 79 15.02 -15.56 -7.68
N GLU A 80 15.29 -16.12 -8.86
CA GLU A 80 16.26 -17.20 -9.03
C GLU A 80 17.70 -16.72 -8.78
N THR A 81 18.05 -15.60 -9.41
CA THR A 81 19.40 -15.04 -9.36
C THR A 81 19.57 -14.04 -8.23
N ASN A 82 18.48 -13.51 -7.67
CA ASN A 82 18.46 -12.40 -6.70
C ASN A 82 19.22 -11.17 -7.23
N LYS A 83 19.14 -10.93 -8.54
CA LYS A 83 19.78 -9.80 -9.22
C LYS A 83 18.76 -8.71 -9.51
N LEU A 84 19.25 -7.48 -9.46
CA LEU A 84 18.49 -6.31 -9.87
C LEU A 84 18.22 -6.36 -11.37
N VAL A 85 16.96 -6.43 -11.76
CA VAL A 85 16.53 -6.42 -13.16
C VAL A 85 16.24 -4.99 -13.61
N PHE A 86 15.61 -4.22 -12.74
CA PHE A 86 15.24 -2.84 -13.00
C PHE A 86 15.29 -2.04 -11.70
N PHE A 87 15.77 -0.81 -11.78
CA PHE A 87 15.70 0.17 -10.70
C PHE A 87 15.44 1.54 -11.28
N TYR A 88 14.59 2.31 -10.61
CA TYR A 88 14.30 3.68 -10.96
C TYR A 88 14.10 4.50 -9.70
N GLU A 89 14.66 5.70 -9.70
CA GLU A 89 14.51 6.68 -8.63
C GLU A 89 14.45 8.08 -9.25
N ASN A 90 13.57 8.92 -8.75
CA ASN A 90 13.49 10.31 -9.17
C ASN A 90 12.87 11.20 -8.09
N LYS A 91 13.21 12.49 -8.12
CA LYS A 91 12.67 13.54 -7.25
C LYS A 91 12.20 14.70 -8.10
N GLU A 92 10.98 15.17 -7.85
CA GLU A 92 10.37 16.24 -8.63
C GLU A 92 9.56 17.17 -7.74
N LYS A 93 9.46 18.44 -8.12
CA LYS A 93 8.58 19.40 -7.46
C LYS A 93 7.31 19.59 -8.29
N ILE A 94 6.15 19.27 -7.72
CA ILE A 94 4.84 19.39 -8.39
C ILE A 94 4.01 20.42 -7.62
N GLU A 95 3.87 21.62 -8.18
CA GLU A 95 3.16 22.74 -7.52
C GLU A 95 1.64 22.52 -7.46
N GLN A 96 1.08 21.85 -8.47
CA GLN A 96 -0.34 21.53 -8.56
C GLN A 96 -0.51 20.03 -8.80
N SER A 97 -0.67 19.26 -7.73
CA SER A 97 -0.90 17.82 -7.83
C SER A 97 -2.38 17.50 -7.97
N THR A 98 -2.72 16.57 -8.85
CA THR A 98 -4.05 15.97 -8.86
C THR A 98 -4.15 14.99 -7.68
N PRO A 99 -5.26 14.99 -6.91
CA PRO A 99 -5.41 14.06 -5.79
C PRO A 99 -5.22 12.59 -6.21
N LEU A 100 -4.20 11.93 -5.64
CA LEU A 100 -3.85 10.52 -5.89
C LEU A 100 -3.71 10.14 -7.38
N ASP A 101 -3.31 11.08 -8.24
CA ASP A 101 -2.89 10.85 -9.64
C ASP A 101 -1.61 11.64 -9.89
N TRP A 102 -0.47 11.00 -9.64
CA TRP A 102 0.84 11.65 -9.65
C TRP A 102 1.77 11.00 -10.66
N HIS A 103 2.59 11.85 -11.26
CA HIS A 103 3.63 11.47 -12.20
C HIS A 103 4.93 12.14 -11.74
N VAL A 104 5.99 11.36 -11.57
CA VAL A 104 7.31 11.82 -11.11
C VAL A 104 8.36 11.24 -12.04
N GLY A 105 8.79 12.06 -13.00
CA GLY A 105 9.49 11.59 -14.20
C GLY A 105 8.74 10.44 -14.90
N TYR A 106 9.36 9.27 -14.96
CA TYR A 106 8.80 8.05 -15.56
C TYR A 106 7.92 7.20 -14.62
N SER A 107 7.85 7.54 -13.32
CA SER A 107 6.96 6.86 -12.37
C SER A 107 5.56 7.47 -12.41
N PHE A 108 4.56 6.64 -12.14
CA PHE A 108 3.19 7.10 -11.95
C PHE A 108 2.46 6.29 -10.89
N ILE A 109 1.47 6.92 -10.26
CA ILE A 109 0.53 6.27 -9.35
C ILE A 109 -0.84 6.94 -9.52
N ARG A 110 -1.89 6.13 -9.66
CA ARG A 110 -3.26 6.58 -9.83
C ARG A 110 -4.21 5.72 -9.01
N TYR A 111 -5.06 6.35 -8.21
CA TYR A 111 -6.20 5.68 -7.58
C TYR A 111 -7.45 5.80 -8.46
N ASN A 112 -8.17 4.69 -8.62
CA ASN A 112 -9.47 4.66 -9.26
C ASN A 112 -10.56 4.38 -8.20
N PRO A 113 -11.38 5.39 -7.84
CA PRO A 113 -12.42 5.21 -6.82
C PRO A 113 -13.60 4.37 -7.29
N ILE A 114 -13.81 4.20 -8.61
CA ILE A 114 -14.99 3.48 -9.15
C ILE A 114 -14.92 2.00 -8.81
N ASN A 115 -13.72 1.42 -8.86
CA ASN A 115 -13.48 0.00 -8.64
C ASN A 115 -12.50 -0.27 -7.50
N ASP A 116 -12.21 0.76 -6.69
CA ASP A 116 -11.27 0.72 -5.58
C ASP A 116 -9.97 -0.02 -5.97
N SER A 117 -9.27 0.54 -6.96
CA SER A 117 -8.03 -0.03 -7.48
C SER A 117 -6.94 1.01 -7.60
N TRP A 118 -5.69 0.55 -7.50
CA TRP A 118 -4.52 1.36 -7.78
C TRP A 118 -3.86 0.91 -9.06
N ILE A 119 -3.41 1.87 -9.85
CA ILE A 119 -2.55 1.65 -11.02
C ILE A 119 -1.24 2.37 -10.74
N PHE A 120 -0.12 1.67 -10.79
CA PHE A 120 1.19 2.23 -10.46
C PHE A 120 2.28 1.56 -11.27
N GLY A 121 3.41 2.24 -11.41
CA GLY A 121 4.56 1.67 -12.08
C GLY A 121 5.54 2.70 -12.60
N VAL A 122 6.46 2.21 -13.41
CA VAL A 122 7.50 3.01 -14.06
C VAL A 122 7.62 2.58 -15.51
N LYS A 123 7.66 3.56 -16.41
CA LYS A 123 7.94 3.33 -17.83
C LYS A 123 9.07 4.24 -18.28
N ALA A 124 10.30 3.73 -18.18
CA ALA A 124 11.50 4.46 -18.56
C ALA A 124 11.53 4.82 -20.07
N ALA A 125 12.46 5.68 -20.47
CA ALA A 125 12.60 6.13 -21.86
C ALA A 125 12.82 4.96 -22.86
N ASP A 126 13.56 3.94 -22.43
CA ASP A 126 13.80 2.69 -23.17
C ASP A 126 12.64 1.70 -23.07
N LYS A 127 11.49 2.15 -22.52
CA LYS A 127 10.28 1.38 -22.25
C LYS A 127 10.45 0.29 -21.20
N LYS A 128 11.61 0.16 -20.53
CA LYS A 128 11.77 -0.80 -19.44
C LYS A 128 11.00 -0.36 -18.21
N GLY A 129 10.67 -1.34 -17.37
CA GLY A 129 9.97 -1.14 -16.10
C GLY A 129 8.74 -2.01 -16.00
N PHE A 130 7.72 -1.52 -15.30
CA PHE A 130 6.50 -2.26 -15.05
C PHE A 130 5.29 -1.33 -14.91
N ASN A 131 4.12 -1.86 -15.20
CA ASN A 131 2.84 -1.21 -14.99
C ASN A 131 1.88 -2.23 -14.37
N PHE A 132 1.48 -1.99 -13.13
CA PHE A 132 0.62 -2.88 -12.37
C PHE A 132 -0.69 -2.20 -12.02
N LYS A 133 -1.75 -3.00 -12.07
CA LYS A 133 -3.04 -2.72 -11.48
C LYS A 133 -3.27 -3.67 -10.32
N VAL A 134 -3.77 -3.14 -9.22
CA VAL A 134 -4.11 -3.92 -8.04
C VAL A 134 -5.50 -3.54 -7.53
N ASP A 135 -6.34 -4.55 -7.33
CA ASP A 135 -7.70 -4.36 -6.82
C ASP A 135 -7.69 -4.45 -5.28
N MET A 136 -8.39 -3.52 -4.62
CA MET A 136 -8.43 -3.41 -3.15
C MET A 136 -9.69 -4.08 -2.54
N LEU A 137 -10.65 -4.50 -3.40
CA LEU A 137 -12.00 -4.96 -3.06
C LEU A 137 -12.15 -6.32 -2.34
N LYS A 138 -11.20 -6.75 -1.49
CA LYS A 138 -11.33 -8.04 -0.74
C LYS A 138 -11.14 -7.99 0.77
N GLN A 139 -11.02 -6.84 1.42
CA GLN A 139 -10.81 -6.82 2.88
C GLN A 139 -11.71 -5.84 3.62
N ALA A 140 -13.04 -6.05 3.53
CA ALA A 140 -14.02 -5.33 4.35
C ALA A 140 -13.78 -5.44 5.88
N ASN A 141 -12.90 -6.34 6.34
CA ASN A 141 -12.64 -6.58 7.76
C ASN A 141 -11.19 -6.30 8.22
N ASN A 142 -10.25 -5.92 7.34
CA ASN A 142 -8.81 -5.86 7.69
C ASN A 142 -8.07 -4.55 7.33
N ASN A 143 -8.77 -3.51 6.87
CA ASN A 143 -8.17 -2.19 6.66
C ASN A 143 -7.86 -1.53 8.01
N GLU A 144 -6.73 -1.89 8.59
CA GLU A 144 -6.31 -1.37 9.88
C GLU A 144 -5.55 -0.06 9.68
N THR A 145 -6.13 1.03 10.19
CA THR A 145 -5.39 2.28 10.36
C THR A 145 -4.76 2.26 11.74
N LEU A 146 -3.45 2.07 11.76
CA LEU A 146 -2.63 2.03 12.96
C LEU A 146 -2.13 3.44 13.27
N VAL A 147 -2.13 3.81 14.54
CA VAL A 147 -1.59 5.09 15.00
C VAL A 147 -0.21 4.83 15.58
N LEU A 148 0.83 5.33 14.92
CA LEU A 148 2.20 5.27 15.45
C LEU A 148 2.39 6.27 16.58
N ARG A 149 1.85 7.48 16.39
CA ARG A 149 1.77 8.56 17.38
C ARG A 149 0.68 9.55 16.95
N PRO A 150 0.26 10.49 17.81
CA PRO A 150 -0.69 11.53 17.41
C PRO A 150 -0.27 12.24 16.12
N GLY A 151 -1.14 12.17 15.11
CA GLY A 151 -0.92 12.76 13.79
C GLY A 151 0.03 12.00 12.85
N VAL A 152 0.46 10.79 13.20
CA VAL A 152 1.19 9.87 12.30
C VAL A 152 0.41 8.56 12.23
N LYS A 153 -0.18 8.29 11.06
CA LYS A 153 -1.03 7.13 10.81
C LYS A 153 -0.39 6.23 9.76
N PHE A 154 -0.47 4.93 9.98
CA PHE A 154 -0.04 3.91 9.05
C PHE A 154 -1.22 3.00 8.72
N GLN A 155 -1.67 3.04 7.48
CA GLN A 155 -2.65 2.11 6.94
C GLN A 155 -1.91 1.01 6.20
N VAL A 156 -2.29 -0.23 6.44
CA VAL A 156 -1.69 -1.38 5.78
C VAL A 156 -2.73 -2.45 5.52
N LEU A 157 -2.63 -3.09 4.36
CA LEU A 157 -3.50 -4.19 3.98
C LEU A 157 -2.81 -5.08 2.96
N GLN A 158 -3.28 -6.33 2.85
CA GLN A 158 -2.97 -7.18 1.71
C GLN A 158 -4.03 -6.98 0.65
N THR A 159 -3.59 -6.55 -0.52
CA THR A 159 -4.47 -6.36 -1.67
C THR A 159 -4.93 -7.72 -2.22
N SER A 160 -5.81 -7.69 -3.21
CA SER A 160 -6.28 -8.90 -3.86
C SER A 160 -5.36 -9.34 -5.00
N GLN A 161 -5.87 -9.41 -6.23
CA GLN A 161 -5.08 -9.79 -7.39
C GLN A 161 -4.32 -8.56 -7.90
N LEU A 162 -3.04 -8.78 -8.22
CA LEU A 162 -2.25 -7.87 -9.01
C LEU A 162 -2.11 -8.46 -10.42
N ASN A 163 -2.30 -7.62 -11.42
CA ASN A 163 -2.03 -7.94 -12.81
C ASN A 163 -1.34 -6.77 -13.49
N GLY A 164 -0.63 -7.05 -14.57
CA GLY A 164 -0.01 -6.02 -15.37
C GLY A 164 1.10 -6.55 -16.24
N HIS A 165 2.03 -5.67 -16.60
CA HIS A 165 3.10 -6.00 -17.53
C HIS A 165 4.44 -5.57 -16.96
N ILE A 166 5.45 -6.39 -17.20
CA ILE A 166 6.86 -6.02 -17.06
C ILE A 166 7.47 -5.95 -18.45
N ARG A 167 8.41 -5.04 -18.64
CA ARG A 167 9.22 -4.98 -19.85
C ARG A 167 10.69 -4.98 -19.47
N ILE A 168 11.36 -6.07 -19.81
CA ILE A 168 12.79 -6.31 -19.56
C ILE A 168 13.42 -6.58 -20.93
N ASP A 169 14.49 -5.85 -21.27
CA ASP A 169 15.28 -6.08 -22.49
C ASP A 169 14.43 -6.32 -23.76
N ASP A 170 13.55 -5.36 -24.05
CA ASP A 170 12.59 -5.35 -25.17
C ASP A 170 11.47 -6.40 -25.17
N LYS A 171 11.47 -7.35 -24.25
CA LYS A 171 10.38 -8.31 -24.09
C LYS A 171 9.36 -7.81 -23.08
N GLU A 172 8.15 -7.55 -23.56
CA GLU A 172 6.98 -7.33 -22.71
C GLU A 172 6.40 -8.68 -22.27
N GLN A 173 6.07 -8.80 -20.99
CA GLN A 173 5.53 -10.02 -20.40
C GLN A 173 4.36 -9.67 -19.51
N PHE A 174 3.26 -10.40 -19.66
CA PHE A 174 2.16 -10.32 -18.72
C PHE A 174 2.55 -11.02 -17.42
N VAL A 175 2.21 -10.41 -16.30
CA VAL A 175 2.49 -10.95 -14.97
C VAL A 175 1.28 -10.88 -14.06
N THR A 176 1.23 -11.82 -13.13
CA THR A 176 0.21 -11.87 -12.09
C THR A 176 0.85 -12.03 -10.73
N GLY A 177 0.25 -11.41 -9.72
CA GLY A 177 0.64 -11.56 -8.33
C GLY A 177 -0.59 -11.87 -7.49
N ASN A 178 -0.47 -12.85 -6.61
CA ASN A 178 -1.50 -13.15 -5.63
C ASN A 178 -1.20 -12.32 -4.39
N LYS A 179 -2.01 -11.33 -4.01
CA LYS A 179 -1.82 -10.44 -2.86
C LYS A 179 -0.54 -9.58 -2.91
N ALA A 180 -0.69 -8.27 -2.91
CA ALA A 180 0.41 -7.34 -2.67
C ALA A 180 0.28 -6.73 -1.29
N TRP A 181 1.38 -6.28 -0.71
CA TRP A 181 1.31 -5.34 0.40
C TRP A 181 1.03 -3.95 -0.14
N PHE A 182 0.03 -3.29 0.43
CA PHE A 182 -0.15 -1.85 0.32
C PHE A 182 0.09 -1.22 1.69
N GLY A 183 0.97 -0.25 1.73
CA GLY A 183 1.22 0.61 2.88
C GLY A 183 0.96 2.06 2.53
N LYS A 184 0.26 2.77 3.41
CA LYS A 184 0.05 4.21 3.32
C LYS A 184 0.40 4.85 4.65
N LEU A 185 1.43 5.68 4.65
CA LEU A 185 1.81 6.49 5.80
C LEU A 185 1.28 7.91 5.58
N VAL A 186 0.63 8.49 6.59
CA VAL A 186 0.09 9.85 6.54
C VAL A 186 0.51 10.60 7.77
N LEU A 187 1.04 11.80 7.56
CA LEU A 187 1.41 12.72 8.62
C LEU A 187 0.52 13.96 8.51
N ASN A 188 0.04 14.44 9.66
CA ASN A 188 -0.71 15.69 9.75
C ASN A 188 0.22 16.90 9.62
N ASP A 189 -0.34 18.03 9.17
CA ASP A 189 0.38 19.29 8.99
C ASP A 189 0.78 20.02 10.31
N ASP A 190 0.58 19.38 11.46
CA ASP A 190 0.94 19.94 12.78
C ASP A 190 2.18 19.28 13.41
N GLN A 191 2.91 18.44 12.66
CA GLN A 191 4.10 17.77 13.21
C GLN A 191 5.20 18.78 13.57
N LYS A 192 5.69 18.67 14.80
CA LYS A 192 6.67 19.60 15.40
C LYS A 192 8.11 19.15 15.24
N ASP A 193 8.35 17.93 14.82
CA ASP A 193 9.69 17.33 14.74
C ASP A 193 9.83 16.59 13.42
N THR A 194 11.07 16.34 13.03
CA THR A 194 11.36 15.46 11.88
C THR A 194 11.20 14.01 12.33
N HIS A 195 10.48 13.22 11.53
CA HIS A 195 10.17 11.83 11.85
C HIS A 195 10.94 10.87 10.94
N GLU A 196 11.73 9.98 11.55
CA GLU A 196 12.33 8.84 10.84
C GLU A 196 11.48 7.59 11.03
N ILE A 197 10.87 7.13 9.96
CA ILE A 197 9.93 6.02 9.98
C ILE A 197 10.50 4.89 9.13
N SER A 198 10.77 3.76 9.79
CA SER A 198 11.17 2.53 9.10
C SER A 198 9.95 1.67 8.85
N THR A 199 9.76 1.24 7.61
CA THR A 199 8.71 0.29 7.23
C THR A 199 9.33 -1.00 6.69
N THR A 200 8.59 -2.09 6.80
CA THR A 200 9.00 -3.40 6.30
C THR A 200 7.79 -4.11 5.79
N PHE A 201 7.91 -4.73 4.62
CA PHE A 201 6.92 -5.59 4.00
C PHE A 201 7.62 -6.84 3.53
N CYS A 202 7.22 -7.99 4.06
CA CYS A 202 7.78 -9.26 3.67
C CYS A 202 6.67 -10.21 3.23
N ARG A 203 6.96 -10.94 2.17
CA ARG A 203 6.15 -12.04 1.70
C ARG A 203 7.01 -13.30 1.63
N LEU A 204 6.58 -14.32 2.34
CA LEU A 204 7.24 -15.61 2.42
C LEU A 204 6.67 -16.56 1.34
N ASN A 205 7.45 -17.58 0.98
CA ASN A 205 7.14 -18.51 -0.10
C ASN A 205 5.97 -19.45 0.23
N ASP A 206 5.58 -19.54 1.49
CA ASP A 206 4.40 -20.27 1.94
C ASP A 206 3.14 -19.39 1.97
N ASP A 207 3.17 -18.23 1.30
CA ASP A 207 2.11 -17.21 1.27
C ASP A 207 1.81 -16.54 2.62
N ASN A 208 2.58 -16.83 3.67
CA ASN A 208 2.62 -15.97 4.85
C ASN A 208 3.23 -14.61 4.47
N GLY A 209 2.89 -13.59 5.23
CA GLY A 209 3.56 -12.30 5.13
C GLY A 209 3.50 -11.53 6.42
N PHE A 210 4.36 -10.55 6.55
CA PHE A 210 4.28 -9.61 7.66
C PHE A 210 4.64 -8.21 7.22
N TYR A 211 4.21 -7.26 8.03
CA TYR A 211 4.60 -5.87 7.93
C TYR A 211 5.07 -5.34 9.28
N SER A 212 5.85 -4.26 9.25
CA SER A 212 6.06 -3.42 10.43
C SER A 212 6.23 -1.97 10.04
N ALA A 213 5.88 -1.06 10.94
CA ALA A 213 6.27 0.34 10.91
C ALA A 213 6.80 0.74 12.28
N ASN A 214 7.94 1.41 12.33
CA ASN A 214 8.60 1.83 13.57
C ASN A 214 9.15 3.24 13.44
N LEU A 215 8.84 4.09 14.41
CA LEU A 215 9.37 5.43 14.56
C LEU A 215 10.66 5.40 15.40
N LYS A 216 11.77 5.88 14.83
CA LYS A 216 13.09 5.86 15.49
C LYS A 216 13.34 7.08 16.38
N GLU A 217 12.59 7.20 17.47
CA GLU A 217 12.70 8.32 18.41
C GLU A 217 12.93 7.86 19.85
N LYS A 218 13.65 8.68 20.64
CA LYS A 218 14.09 8.31 22.00
C LYS A 218 12.92 8.17 22.99
N ASP A 219 11.81 8.85 22.74
CA ASP A 219 10.59 8.86 23.55
C ASP A 219 9.52 7.88 23.04
N ALA A 220 9.79 7.19 21.92
CA ALA A 220 8.77 6.48 21.16
C ALA A 220 8.72 4.96 21.43
N THR A 221 8.77 4.56 22.71
CA THR A 221 8.73 3.14 23.12
C THR A 221 7.46 2.39 22.70
N SER A 222 6.40 3.11 22.33
CA SER A 222 5.12 2.59 21.84
C SER A 222 4.84 2.88 20.35
N ALA A 223 5.76 3.48 19.61
CA ALA A 223 5.55 3.86 18.20
C ALA A 223 6.04 2.80 17.21
N ALA A 224 5.78 1.54 17.53
CA ALA A 224 6.07 0.39 16.67
C ALA A 224 4.81 -0.44 16.52
N VAL A 225 4.43 -0.72 15.28
CA VAL A 225 3.30 -1.58 14.93
C VAL A 225 3.79 -2.66 13.96
N ALA A 226 3.23 -3.86 14.09
CA ALA A 226 3.51 -4.96 13.20
C ALA A 226 2.31 -5.88 13.10
N GLY A 227 2.22 -6.60 12.00
CA GLY A 227 1.19 -7.61 11.80
C GLY A 227 1.71 -8.74 10.93
N TRP A 228 1.24 -9.94 11.22
CA TRP A 228 1.49 -11.13 10.45
C TRP A 228 0.17 -11.62 9.87
N LEU A 229 0.18 -11.98 8.59
CA LEU A 229 -0.94 -12.60 7.91
C LEU A 229 -0.56 -14.01 7.45
N ASP A 230 -1.44 -14.96 7.74
CA ASP A 230 -1.32 -16.33 7.26
C ASP A 230 -1.66 -16.45 5.75
N PRO A 231 -1.52 -17.63 5.13
CA PRO A 231 -1.83 -17.84 3.72
C PRO A 231 -3.30 -17.61 3.36
N LEU A 232 -4.20 -17.57 4.34
CA LEU A 232 -5.63 -17.26 4.17
C LEU A 232 -5.93 -15.77 4.39
N GLY A 233 -4.95 -14.98 4.85
CA GLY A 233 -5.10 -13.56 5.17
C GLY A 233 -5.61 -13.30 6.60
N ASN A 234 -5.58 -14.30 7.48
CA ASN A 234 -5.93 -14.13 8.89
C ASN A 234 -4.76 -13.55 9.69
N LYS A 235 -5.08 -12.70 10.66
CA LYS A 235 -4.08 -12.12 11.58
C LYS A 235 -3.50 -13.20 12.49
N VAL A 236 -2.18 -13.26 12.55
CA VAL A 236 -1.41 -14.11 13.46
C VAL A 236 -0.66 -13.21 14.44
N LYS A 237 -0.53 -13.67 15.69
CA LYS A 237 0.22 -12.96 16.72
C LYS A 237 1.68 -12.80 16.30
N MET A 238 2.18 -11.57 16.39
CA MET A 238 3.54 -11.22 16.03
C MET A 238 4.17 -10.30 17.09
N SER A 239 5.50 -10.34 17.22
CA SER A 239 6.28 -9.33 17.92
C SER A 239 6.33 -8.04 17.10
N GLN A 240 6.05 -6.91 17.74
CA GLN A 240 6.22 -5.58 17.16
C GLN A 240 7.68 -5.19 16.90
N PHE A 241 8.63 -5.94 17.47
CA PHE A 241 10.05 -5.63 17.38
C PHE A 241 10.71 -6.50 16.31
N ILE A 242 11.03 -5.86 15.19
CA ILE A 242 11.83 -6.45 14.12
C ILE A 242 13.25 -5.90 14.22
N SER A 243 14.24 -6.78 14.19
CA SER A 243 15.65 -6.41 14.18
C SER A 243 16.22 -6.60 12.79
N LEU A 244 16.85 -5.56 12.25
CA LEU A 244 17.69 -5.64 11.07
C LEU A 244 19.15 -5.48 11.49
N LYS A 245 19.99 -6.46 11.15
CA LYS A 245 21.43 -6.38 11.38
C LYS A 245 22.17 -6.55 10.05
N PRO A 246 22.97 -5.57 9.61
CA PRO A 246 23.85 -5.76 8.48
C PRO A 246 24.77 -6.97 8.69
N LEU A 247 25.06 -7.68 7.62
CA LEU A 247 26.04 -8.75 7.53
C LEU A 247 27.03 -8.43 6.39
N ASP A 248 28.05 -9.26 6.24
CA ASP A 248 29.00 -9.19 5.12
C ASP A 248 28.34 -9.51 3.78
N ASN A 249 29.01 -9.15 2.67
CA ASN A 249 28.58 -9.47 1.29
C ASN A 249 27.16 -9.00 0.96
N ASP A 250 26.86 -7.76 1.34
CA ASP A 250 25.59 -7.08 1.06
C ASP A 250 24.36 -7.81 1.60
N GLN A 251 24.54 -8.56 2.68
CA GLN A 251 23.45 -9.27 3.32
C GLN A 251 22.97 -8.54 4.57
N CYS A 252 21.72 -8.79 4.93
CA CYS A 252 21.11 -8.31 6.16
C CYS A 252 20.37 -9.46 6.82
N MET A 253 20.49 -9.55 8.15
CA MET A 253 19.75 -10.50 8.96
C MET A 253 18.52 -9.80 9.53
N LEU A 254 17.34 -10.20 9.05
CA LEU A 254 16.06 -9.80 9.60
C LEU A 254 15.62 -10.84 10.65
N LYS A 255 15.31 -10.40 11.88
CA LYS A 255 14.83 -11.28 12.96
C LYS A 255 13.52 -10.80 13.56
N ILE A 256 12.64 -11.75 13.82
CA ILE A 256 11.38 -11.56 14.56
C ILE A 256 11.38 -12.54 15.74
N GLY A 257 11.03 -12.04 16.92
CA GLY A 257 10.99 -12.85 18.15
C GLY A 257 9.80 -13.83 18.19
N LEU A 258 8.66 -13.43 17.63
CA LEU A 258 7.43 -14.23 17.57
C LEU A 258 6.62 -13.86 16.30
N PRO A 259 6.18 -14.82 15.47
CA PRO A 259 6.75 -16.15 15.38
C PRO A 259 8.26 -16.05 15.17
N LYS A 260 9.02 -17.02 15.72
CA LYS A 260 10.48 -16.98 15.62
C LYS A 260 10.88 -17.12 14.16
N LEU A 261 11.40 -16.03 13.58
CA LEU A 261 11.84 -15.98 12.20
C LEU A 261 13.23 -15.35 12.13
N SER A 262 14.07 -15.88 11.26
CA SER A 262 15.34 -15.28 10.89
C SER A 262 15.50 -15.45 9.38
N LEU A 263 15.66 -14.33 8.67
CA LEU A 263 15.82 -14.29 7.23
C LEU A 263 17.14 -13.63 6.89
N LYS A 264 17.98 -14.31 6.12
CA LYS A 264 19.17 -13.73 5.52
C LYS A 264 18.83 -13.14 4.15
N LEU A 265 18.58 -11.84 4.13
CA LEU A 265 18.23 -11.09 2.94
C LEU A 265 19.49 -10.65 2.20
N ILE A 266 19.50 -10.76 0.87
CA ILE A 266 20.52 -10.12 0.03
C ILE A 266 20.01 -8.73 -0.34
N ASN A 267 20.70 -7.67 0.06
CA ASN A 267 20.38 -6.31 -0.32
C ASN A 267 20.78 -6.05 -1.77
N THR A 268 19.80 -6.10 -2.65
CA THR A 268 20.01 -6.01 -4.10
C THR A 268 20.12 -4.54 -4.58
N LEU A 269 19.93 -3.56 -3.68
CA LEU A 269 19.91 -2.12 -4.01
C LEU A 269 21.22 -1.37 -3.69
N LYS A 270 22.13 -1.96 -2.92
CA LYS A 270 23.28 -1.26 -2.31
C LYS A 270 24.29 -0.69 -3.32
N GLY A 271 24.27 -1.16 -4.57
CA GLY A 271 25.13 -0.65 -5.64
C GLY A 271 24.71 0.72 -6.19
N ASN A 272 23.48 1.17 -5.95
CA ASN A 272 22.94 2.40 -6.53
C ASN A 272 23.07 3.60 -5.60
N ASP A 273 23.01 3.39 -4.27
CA ASP A 273 23.29 4.42 -3.28
C ASP A 273 23.64 3.78 -1.91
N PRO A 274 24.91 3.83 -1.46
CA PRO A 274 25.32 3.28 -0.16
C PRO A 274 24.76 4.04 1.04
N SER A 275 24.18 5.23 0.84
CA SER A 275 23.47 6.00 1.86
C SER A 275 21.97 5.70 1.92
N SER A 276 21.44 4.99 0.92
CA SER A 276 20.02 4.61 0.90
C SER A 276 19.72 3.65 2.05
N HIS A 277 18.75 4.04 2.88
CA HIS A 277 18.24 3.20 3.96
C HIS A 277 17.19 2.19 3.46
N THR A 278 17.32 1.78 2.20
CA THR A 278 16.40 0.90 1.50
C THR A 278 17.05 -0.46 1.29
N VAL A 279 16.35 -1.52 1.66
CA VAL A 279 16.78 -2.90 1.49
C VAL A 279 15.67 -3.65 0.77
N ALA A 280 16.01 -4.27 -0.37
CA ALA A 280 15.09 -5.15 -1.08
C ALA A 280 15.82 -6.40 -1.57
N GLY A 281 15.15 -7.55 -1.47
CA GLY A 281 15.65 -8.79 -2.05
C GLY A 281 15.08 -10.04 -1.42
N PHE A 282 15.52 -11.17 -1.96
CA PHE A 282 15.08 -12.49 -1.52
C PHE A 282 15.95 -13.06 -0.40
N SER A 283 15.30 -13.81 0.50
CA SER A 283 15.97 -14.72 1.43
C SER A 283 16.21 -16.07 0.76
N LYS A 284 17.41 -16.64 0.94
CA LYS A 284 17.76 -18.01 0.47
C LYS A 284 17.54 -19.10 1.53
N ASP A 285 17.02 -18.74 2.71
CA ASP A 285 16.79 -19.68 3.80
C ASP A 285 15.51 -20.53 3.58
N SER A 286 15.26 -21.51 4.46
CA SER A 286 14.13 -22.46 4.38
C SER A 286 12.73 -21.82 4.37
N ARG A 287 12.63 -20.55 4.81
CA ARG A 287 11.44 -19.70 4.64
C ARG A 287 11.75 -18.55 3.69
N ALA A 288 12.24 -18.92 2.50
CA ALA A 288 12.54 -18.00 1.42
C ALA A 288 11.35 -17.08 1.15
N GLY A 289 11.64 -15.88 0.65
CA GLY A 289 10.64 -14.85 0.49
C GLY A 289 11.26 -13.52 0.10
N PHE A 290 10.43 -12.63 -0.43
CA PHE A 290 10.80 -11.28 -0.79
C PHE A 290 10.51 -10.32 0.35
N CYS A 291 11.47 -9.47 0.68
CA CYS A 291 11.30 -8.39 1.65
C CYS A 291 11.69 -7.06 1.04
N PHE A 292 10.90 -6.04 1.35
CA PHE A 292 11.18 -4.64 1.12
C PHE A 292 11.20 -3.90 2.45
N MET A 293 12.23 -3.11 2.67
CA MET A 293 12.40 -2.28 3.85
C MET A 293 12.88 -0.91 3.41
N THR A 294 12.32 0.14 3.99
CA THR A 294 12.74 1.51 3.75
C THR A 294 12.76 2.26 5.06
N GLN A 295 13.63 3.27 5.16
CA GLN A 295 13.54 4.28 6.19
C GLN A 295 13.36 5.63 5.51
N GLN A 296 12.24 6.27 5.83
CA GLN A 296 11.86 7.56 5.27
C GLN A 296 12.02 8.63 6.34
N SER A 297 12.51 9.79 5.91
CA SER A 297 12.54 11.00 6.74
C SER A 297 11.43 11.93 6.29
N PHE A 298 10.64 12.42 7.24
CA PHE A 298 9.61 13.43 7.02
C PHE A 298 9.99 14.67 7.81
N LEU A 299 10.40 15.72 7.10
CA LEU A 299 10.79 17.00 7.69
C LEU A 299 9.63 17.72 8.40
N LYS A 300 9.97 18.53 9.39
CA LYS A 300 9.03 19.43 10.09
C LYS A 300 8.50 20.54 9.16
N ASN A 301 7.26 20.96 9.37
CA ASN A 301 6.59 21.96 8.51
C ASN A 301 7.23 23.36 8.48
N SER A 302 8.00 23.76 9.50
CA SER A 302 8.74 25.02 9.48
C SER A 302 9.91 25.02 8.48
N GLU A 303 10.42 23.86 8.11
CA GLU A 303 11.50 23.74 7.11
C GLU A 303 10.96 23.84 5.68
N LEU A 304 9.71 23.44 5.46
CA LEU A 304 9.01 23.59 4.18
C LEU A 304 8.71 25.05 3.85
N THR A 305 8.38 25.85 4.87
CA THR A 305 8.12 27.30 4.72
C THR A 305 9.42 28.08 4.49
N ASN A 306 10.52 27.75 5.19
CA ASN A 306 11.80 28.44 5.01
C ASN A 306 12.51 28.17 3.68
N LYS A 307 12.32 26.99 3.06
CA LYS A 307 12.82 26.71 1.70
C LYS A 307 12.11 27.58 0.64
N ASN A 308 10.81 27.82 0.79
CA ASN A 308 10.04 28.64 -0.16
C ASN A 308 10.37 30.14 -0.05
N VAL A 309 10.76 30.63 1.13
CA VAL A 309 11.16 32.04 1.32
C VAL A 309 12.56 32.33 0.73
N LYS A 310 13.46 31.35 0.69
CA LYS A 310 14.81 31.54 0.09
C LYS A 310 14.84 31.55 -1.44
N LEU A 311 13.76 31.18 -2.13
CA LEU A 311 13.65 31.21 -3.59
C LEU A 311 12.93 32.48 -4.11
N THR A 312 12.53 33.37 -3.22
CA THR A 312 11.82 34.63 -3.54
C THR A 312 12.57 35.89 -3.08
N ALA A 313 13.85 35.76 -2.72
CA ALA A 313 14.74 36.88 -2.38
C ALA A 313 15.88 37.02 -3.40
#